data_AF-A0A3N9MPW2-F1
#
_entry.id   AF-A0A3N9MPW2-F1
#
_cell.length_a   1.000
_cell.length_b   1.000
_cell.length_c   1.000
_cell.angle_alpha   90.00
_cell.angle_beta   90.00
_cell.angle_gamma   90.00
#
_symmetry.space_group_name_H-M   'P 1'
#
loop_
_entity.id
_entity.type
_entity.pdbx_description
1 polymer ?
#
loop_
_entity_poly.entity_id
_entity_poly.type
_entity_poly.pdbx_seq_one_letter_code
_entity_poly.pdbx_strand_id
1 'polypeptide(L)'
;MFNGSLTHFLENIYGKDQAVFEYQKKRYEKLIEEHVSIFGKNKLYLFSSPGRTEISGNHTDHNNGKVLAAAINLDTITAVSASGTPHVKLLSNGYKKPFDVNLSHLEAVENEKQTTNALIRGVAARFKALGYKTGGFNARLTSEVLPGSGLSSSASIEILIASVFNELFNDGKISAMEMAKIGQFSEINYFGKPCGLMD
;
A
#
# COMPACT_ATOMS: atom_id res chain seq x y z
N MET A 1 -21.58 -9.51 8.23
CA MET A 1 -22.43 -8.31 8.26
C MET A 1 -21.52 -7.10 8.39
N PHE A 2 -21.57 -6.19 7.41
CA PHE A 2 -20.91 -4.88 7.52
C PHE A 2 -21.47 -4.14 8.73
N ASN A 3 -20.60 -3.70 9.64
CA ASN A 3 -21.01 -2.84 10.74
C ASN A 3 -21.13 -1.38 10.24
N GLY A 4 -21.75 -0.50 11.04
CA GLY A 4 -21.91 0.91 10.66
C GLY A 4 -20.57 1.64 10.42
N SER A 5 -19.47 1.19 11.05
CA SER A 5 -18.14 1.76 10.85
C SER A 5 -17.61 1.52 9.44
N LEU A 6 -17.81 0.32 8.89
CA LEU A 6 -17.32 -0.03 7.56
C LEU A 6 -18.17 0.59 6.45
N THR A 7 -19.48 0.72 6.67
CA THR A 7 -20.36 1.50 5.78
C THR A 7 -19.88 2.96 5.67
N HIS A 8 -19.65 3.62 6.81
CA HIS A 8 -19.18 5.00 6.81
C HIS A 8 -17.80 5.16 6.15
N PHE A 9 -16.90 4.19 6.37
CA PHE A 9 -15.60 4.16 5.69
C PHE A 9 -15.75 4.11 4.16
N LEU A 10 -16.59 3.22 3.63
CA LEU A 10 -16.80 3.12 2.19
C LEU A 10 -17.47 4.38 1.61
N GLU A 11 -18.45 4.93 2.30
CA GLU A 11 -19.11 6.18 1.85
C GLU A 11 -18.14 7.36 1.82
N ASN A 12 -17.20 7.43 2.76
CA ASN A 12 -16.20 8.50 2.79
C ASN A 12 -15.20 8.41 1.64
N ILE A 13 -14.84 7.20 1.19
CA ILE A 13 -13.86 7.01 0.11
C ILE A 13 -14.51 7.06 -1.26
N TYR A 14 -15.65 6.38 -1.43
CA TYR A 14 -16.26 6.17 -2.75
C TYR A 14 -17.55 6.97 -2.96
N GLY A 15 -18.00 7.73 -1.97
CA GLY A 15 -19.23 8.49 -2.03
C GLY A 15 -20.48 7.66 -1.72
N LYS A 16 -21.65 8.27 -1.93
CA LYS A 16 -22.97 7.71 -1.57
C LYS A 16 -23.73 7.09 -2.74
N ASP A 17 -23.09 6.91 -3.89
CA ASP A 17 -23.72 6.20 -5.00
C ASP A 17 -23.93 4.73 -4.62
N GLN A 18 -25.17 4.26 -4.72
CA GLN A 18 -25.54 2.93 -4.24
C GLN A 18 -24.88 1.81 -5.05
N ALA A 19 -24.72 1.98 -6.36
CA ALA A 19 -24.10 0.96 -7.20
C ALA A 19 -22.60 0.85 -6.92
N VAL A 20 -21.92 1.99 -6.76
CA VAL A 20 -20.52 2.04 -6.33
C VAL A 20 -20.35 1.43 -4.94
N PHE A 21 -21.21 1.79 -3.99
CA PHE A 21 -21.16 1.24 -2.64
C PHE A 21 -21.28 -0.29 -2.62
N GLU A 22 -22.27 -0.86 -3.31
CA GLU A 22 -22.46 -2.32 -3.34
C GLU A 22 -21.32 -3.04 -4.05
N TYR A 23 -20.73 -2.42 -5.09
CA TYR A 23 -19.54 -2.95 -5.74
C TYR A 23 -18.34 -2.99 -4.78
N GLN A 24 -18.06 -1.87 -4.11
CA GLN A 24 -16.95 -1.75 -3.18
C GLN A 24 -17.13 -2.67 -1.98
N LYS A 25 -18.33 -2.72 -1.40
CA LYS A 25 -18.67 -3.67 -0.34
C LYS A 25 -18.31 -5.11 -0.71
N LYS A 26 -18.70 -5.58 -1.90
CA LYS A 26 -18.34 -6.93 -2.37
C LYS A 26 -16.82 -7.13 -2.50
N ARG A 27 -16.07 -6.11 -2.97
CA ARG A 27 -14.60 -6.17 -3.02
C ARG A 27 -14.00 -6.40 -1.63
N TYR A 28 -14.45 -5.64 -0.63
CA TYR A 28 -13.97 -5.75 0.74
C TYR A 28 -14.44 -7.03 1.44
N GLU A 29 -15.68 -7.49 1.22
CA GLU A 29 -16.17 -8.78 1.72
C GLU A 29 -15.28 -9.93 1.25
N LYS A 30 -15.07 -10.01 -0.07
CA LYS A 30 -14.20 -11.02 -0.68
C LYS A 30 -12.76 -10.94 -0.14
N LEU A 31 -12.21 -9.73 0.00
CA LEU A 31 -10.87 -9.51 0.52
C LEU A 31 -10.71 -10.04 1.95
N ILE A 32 -11.69 -9.76 2.81
CA ILE A 32 -11.72 -10.23 4.20
C ILE A 32 -11.84 -11.75 4.24
N GLU A 33 -12.76 -12.33 3.47
CA GLU A 33 -12.97 -13.78 3.40
C GLU A 33 -11.70 -14.51 2.96
N GLU A 34 -11.05 -14.03 1.90
CA GLU A 34 -9.80 -14.59 1.40
C GLU A 34 -8.68 -14.46 2.43
N HIS A 35 -8.54 -13.29 3.08
CA HIS A 35 -7.55 -13.11 4.14
C HIS A 35 -7.75 -14.10 5.28
N VAL A 36 -8.97 -14.21 5.77
CA VAL A 36 -9.33 -15.11 6.88
C VAL A 36 -9.09 -16.57 6.51
N SER A 37 -9.40 -16.96 5.26
CA SER A 37 -9.16 -18.31 4.76
C SER A 37 -7.66 -18.66 4.71
N ILE A 38 -6.82 -17.71 4.33
CA ILE A 38 -5.39 -17.93 4.08
C ILE A 38 -4.55 -17.75 5.35
N PHE A 39 -4.86 -16.76 6.17
CA PHE A 39 -4.04 -16.34 7.32
C PHE A 39 -4.73 -16.50 8.68
N GLY A 40 -6.00 -16.92 8.69
CA GLY A 40 -6.78 -17.15 9.91
C GLY A 40 -7.50 -15.92 10.45
N LYS A 41 -8.24 -16.13 11.54
CA LYS A 41 -9.08 -15.12 12.20
C LYS A 41 -8.29 -14.36 13.27
N ASN A 42 -7.60 -13.30 12.86
CA ASN A 42 -6.92 -12.35 13.75
C ASN A 42 -7.65 -11.00 13.75
N LYS A 43 -7.22 -10.05 14.60
CA LYS A 43 -7.68 -8.65 14.49
C LYS A 43 -7.31 -8.12 13.10
N LEU A 44 -8.33 -7.71 12.35
CA LEU A 44 -8.20 -7.22 10.98
C LEU A 44 -8.19 -5.70 10.91
N TYR A 45 -7.38 -5.20 10.00
CA TYR A 45 -7.32 -3.81 9.59
C TYR A 45 -7.49 -3.74 8.07
N LEU A 46 -8.16 -2.70 7.60
CA LEU A 46 -8.41 -2.48 6.18
C LEU A 46 -7.74 -1.19 5.76
N PHE A 47 -7.05 -1.22 4.62
CA PHE A 47 -6.38 -0.06 4.05
C PHE A 47 -6.73 0.05 2.57
N SER A 48 -6.76 1.29 2.08
CA SER A 48 -6.85 1.62 0.66
C SER A 48 -5.79 2.67 0.34
N SER A 49 -5.15 2.55 -0.82
CA SER A 49 -4.30 3.57 -1.40
C SER A 49 -4.69 3.76 -2.86
N PRO A 50 -5.15 4.96 -3.27
CA PRO A 50 -5.56 5.20 -4.64
C PRO A 50 -4.35 5.23 -5.57
N GLY A 51 -4.59 5.02 -6.86
CA GLY A 51 -3.70 5.55 -7.90
C GLY A 51 -3.93 7.05 -8.09
N ARG A 52 -3.26 7.64 -9.07
CA ARG A 52 -3.42 9.07 -9.38
C ARG A 52 -3.42 9.33 -10.87
N THR A 53 -4.09 10.40 -11.28
CA THR A 53 -3.95 11.00 -12.59
C THR A 53 -3.20 12.32 -12.48
N GLU A 54 -2.35 12.59 -13.47
CA GLU A 54 -1.81 13.92 -13.67
C GLU A 54 -2.82 14.76 -14.47
N ILE A 55 -3.05 16.00 -14.04
CA ILE A 55 -3.89 16.98 -14.74
C ILE A 55 -2.99 17.98 -15.47
N SER A 56 -1.90 18.41 -14.85
CA SER A 56 -0.93 19.34 -15.44
C SER A 56 0.43 19.28 -14.74
N GLY A 57 1.48 19.73 -15.43
CA GLY A 57 2.83 19.82 -14.87
C GLY A 57 3.73 18.62 -15.15
N ASN A 58 3.47 17.87 -16.22
CA ASN A 58 4.27 16.69 -16.57
C ASN A 58 5.76 17.00 -16.64
N HIS A 59 6.57 16.09 -16.11
CA HIS A 59 8.03 16.21 -16.05
C HIS A 59 8.57 17.47 -15.36
N THR A 60 7.78 18.13 -14.52
CA THR A 60 8.25 19.31 -13.77
C THR A 60 8.66 18.99 -12.34
N ASP A 61 8.17 17.88 -11.78
CA ASP A 61 8.41 17.44 -10.39
C ASP A 61 9.90 17.26 -10.06
N HIS A 62 10.65 16.61 -10.95
CA HIS A 62 12.09 16.40 -10.82
C HIS A 62 12.93 17.65 -11.18
N ASN A 63 12.29 18.71 -11.64
CA ASN A 63 12.91 20.01 -11.99
C ASN A 63 12.50 21.13 -11.02
N ASN A 64 12.01 20.79 -9.82
CA ASN A 64 11.48 21.73 -8.81
C ASN A 64 10.33 22.62 -9.32
N GLY A 65 9.57 22.11 -10.29
CA GLY A 65 8.38 22.77 -10.81
C GLY A 65 7.14 22.47 -9.97
N LYS A 66 5.97 22.80 -10.52
CA LYS A 66 4.67 22.61 -9.86
C LYS A 66 3.85 21.59 -10.63
N VAL A 67 3.24 20.67 -9.91
CA VAL A 67 2.35 19.64 -10.46
C VAL A 67 0.93 19.86 -9.98
N LEU A 68 -0.03 19.49 -10.81
CA LEU A 68 -1.43 19.34 -10.44
C LEU A 68 -1.83 17.89 -10.73
N ALA A 69 -2.03 17.11 -9.68
CA ALA A 69 -2.46 15.73 -9.74
C ALA A 69 -3.69 15.51 -8.87
N ALA A 70 -4.43 14.46 -9.17
CA ALA A 70 -5.59 14.03 -8.39
C ALA A 70 -5.56 12.52 -8.16
N ALA A 71 -5.87 12.10 -6.94
CA ALA A 71 -6.18 10.71 -6.66
C ALA A 71 -7.41 10.28 -7.46
N ILE A 72 -7.43 9.04 -7.93
CA ILE A 72 -8.56 8.45 -8.64
C ILE A 72 -9.24 7.38 -7.77
N ASN A 73 -10.43 6.96 -8.18
CA ASN A 73 -11.21 5.92 -7.50
C ASN A 73 -10.72 4.49 -7.78
N LEU A 74 -9.71 4.31 -8.65
CA LEU A 74 -9.01 3.05 -8.81
C LEU A 74 -7.94 2.95 -7.73
N ASP A 75 -8.04 1.93 -6.89
CA ASP A 75 -7.21 1.79 -5.71
C ASP A 75 -6.62 0.39 -5.52
N THR A 76 -5.62 0.34 -4.65
CA THR A 76 -5.10 -0.88 -4.08
C THR A 76 -5.64 -1.00 -2.67
N ILE A 77 -6.37 -2.08 -2.39
CA ILE A 77 -6.94 -2.35 -1.08
C ILE A 77 -6.28 -3.57 -0.45
N THR A 78 -6.16 -3.58 0.87
CA THR A 78 -5.63 -4.72 1.61
C THR A 78 -6.36 -4.96 2.92
N ALA A 79 -6.54 -6.25 3.24
CA ALA A 79 -6.88 -6.72 4.58
C ALA A 79 -5.60 -7.21 5.24
N VAL A 80 -5.38 -6.79 6.49
CA VAL A 80 -4.11 -7.00 7.19
C VAL A 80 -4.35 -7.49 8.61
N SER A 81 -3.48 -8.39 9.06
CA SER A 81 -3.37 -8.79 10.47
C SER A 81 -1.90 -8.83 10.88
N ALA A 82 -1.57 -8.23 12.03
CA ALA A 82 -0.25 -8.39 12.64
C ALA A 82 0.04 -9.88 12.89
N SER A 83 1.24 -10.34 12.57
CA SER A 83 1.59 -11.76 12.64
C SER A 83 2.38 -12.13 13.90
N GLY A 84 3.02 -11.14 14.56
CA GLY A 84 3.98 -11.38 15.63
C GLY A 84 5.29 -12.01 15.17
N THR A 85 5.49 -12.22 13.86
CA THR A 85 6.72 -12.73 13.27
C THR A 85 7.58 -11.58 12.71
N PRO A 86 8.85 -11.80 12.35
CA PRO A 86 9.64 -10.77 11.66
C PRO A 86 9.36 -10.73 10.15
N HIS A 87 8.25 -11.29 9.66
CA HIS A 87 7.96 -11.40 8.23
C HIS A 87 6.75 -10.54 7.82
N VAL A 88 6.91 -9.81 6.73
CA VAL A 88 5.79 -9.25 5.96
C VAL A 88 5.43 -10.25 4.87
N LYS A 89 4.23 -10.82 4.97
CA LYS A 89 3.69 -11.75 3.96
C LYS A 89 2.52 -11.09 3.25
N LEU A 90 2.72 -10.72 1.99
CA LEU A 90 1.72 -10.07 1.17
C LEU A 90 1.31 -10.97 0.01
N LEU A 91 0.05 -11.37 -0.05
CA LEU A 91 -0.49 -12.15 -1.16
C LEU A 91 -1.41 -11.29 -2.03
N SER A 92 -0.91 -10.91 -3.20
CA SER A 92 -1.68 -10.16 -4.20
C SER A 92 -2.58 -11.08 -5.03
N ASN A 93 -3.71 -10.56 -5.52
CA ASN A 93 -4.63 -11.33 -6.34
C ASN A 93 -3.96 -11.79 -7.64
N GLY A 94 -4.23 -13.03 -8.06
CA GLY A 94 -3.57 -13.65 -9.22
C GLY A 94 -2.20 -14.30 -8.94
N TYR A 95 -1.59 -14.09 -7.76
CA TYR A 95 -0.34 -14.74 -7.37
C TYR A 95 -0.60 -16.02 -6.57
N LYS A 96 0.19 -17.07 -6.83
CA LYS A 96 0.07 -18.37 -6.13
C LYS A 96 0.80 -18.40 -4.78
N LYS A 97 1.82 -17.56 -4.61
CA LYS A 97 2.66 -17.49 -3.40
C LYS A 97 2.74 -16.04 -2.92
N PRO A 98 2.82 -15.83 -1.60
CA PRO A 98 2.99 -14.49 -1.06
C PRO A 98 4.40 -13.96 -1.38
N PHE A 99 4.48 -12.64 -1.55
CA PHE A 99 5.70 -11.88 -1.31
C PHE A 99 6.04 -12.01 0.17
N ASP A 100 7.29 -12.35 0.49
CA ASP A 100 7.70 -12.70 1.85
C ASP A 100 9.05 -12.05 2.18
N VAL A 101 9.01 -11.00 3.01
CA VAL A 101 10.18 -10.20 3.38
C VAL A 101 10.45 -10.33 4.88
N ASN A 102 11.64 -10.84 5.21
CA ASN A 102 12.15 -10.86 6.59
C ASN A 102 12.72 -9.49 6.99
N LEU A 103 12.08 -8.84 7.95
CA LEU A 103 12.42 -7.52 8.48
C LEU A 103 13.74 -7.48 9.27
N SER A 104 14.36 -8.64 9.52
CA SER A 104 15.69 -8.74 10.15
C SER A 104 16.83 -8.48 9.16
N HIS A 105 16.56 -8.57 7.86
CA HIS A 105 17.53 -8.33 6.79
C HIS A 105 16.96 -7.31 5.83
N LEU A 106 17.39 -6.06 5.92
CA LEU A 106 16.77 -4.98 5.15
C LEU A 106 17.67 -4.39 4.07
N GLU A 107 18.86 -4.96 3.85
CA GLU A 107 19.73 -4.58 2.73
C GLU A 107 19.04 -4.86 1.39
N ALA A 108 19.29 -4.01 0.38
CA ALA A 108 18.77 -4.21 -0.96
C ALA A 108 19.24 -5.54 -1.55
N VAL A 109 18.32 -6.28 -2.19
CA VAL A 109 18.60 -7.58 -2.82
C VAL A 109 18.46 -7.41 -4.32
N GLU A 110 19.56 -7.64 -5.06
CA GLU A 110 19.60 -7.38 -6.52
C GLU A 110 18.50 -8.13 -7.29
N ASN A 111 18.25 -9.40 -6.95
CA ASN A 111 17.23 -10.23 -7.58
C ASN A 111 15.78 -9.84 -7.20
N GLU A 112 15.59 -8.90 -6.27
CA GLU A 112 14.27 -8.37 -5.92
C GLU A 112 13.94 -7.07 -6.64
N LYS A 113 14.89 -6.46 -7.36
CA LYS A 113 14.62 -5.24 -8.14
C LYS A 113 13.42 -5.43 -9.05
N GLN A 114 12.65 -4.35 -9.20
CA GLN A 114 11.40 -4.33 -9.95
C GLN A 114 10.31 -5.30 -9.44
N THR A 115 10.40 -5.77 -8.18
CA THR A 115 9.37 -6.61 -7.55
C THR A 115 8.75 -5.95 -6.33
N THR A 116 7.58 -6.44 -5.91
CA THR A 116 6.94 -6.02 -4.66
C THR A 116 7.79 -6.34 -3.42
N ASN A 117 8.65 -7.37 -3.46
CA ASN A 117 9.58 -7.64 -2.35
C ASN A 117 10.53 -6.46 -2.13
N ALA A 118 11.07 -5.85 -3.20
CA ALA A 118 11.91 -4.67 -3.10
C ALA A 118 11.16 -3.48 -2.48
N LEU A 119 9.90 -3.25 -2.88
CA LEU A 119 9.07 -2.18 -2.30
C LEU A 119 8.85 -2.38 -0.79
N ILE A 120 8.44 -3.59 -0.39
CA ILE A 120 8.23 -3.93 1.02
C ILE A 120 9.52 -3.74 1.82
N ARG A 121 10.65 -4.23 1.29
CA ARG A 121 11.96 -4.13 1.94
C ARG A 121 12.43 -2.69 2.05
N GLY A 122 12.29 -1.90 0.99
CA GLY A 122 12.71 -0.51 0.94
C GLY A 122 11.92 0.37 1.92
N VAL A 123 10.60 0.21 1.96
CA VAL A 123 9.75 0.90 2.94
C VAL A 123 10.18 0.53 4.36
N ALA A 124 10.32 -0.76 4.67
CA ALA A 124 10.75 -1.21 5.98
C ALA A 124 12.15 -0.69 6.37
N ALA A 125 13.10 -0.71 5.44
CA ALA A 125 14.45 -0.20 5.64
C ALA A 125 14.44 1.28 5.99
N ARG A 126 13.66 2.08 5.26
CA ARG A 126 13.56 3.52 5.51
C ARG A 126 12.84 3.84 6.81
N PHE A 127 11.79 3.11 7.16
CA PHE A 127 11.14 3.22 8.47
C PHE A 127 12.17 3.02 9.59
N LYS A 128 12.95 1.93 9.55
CA LYS A 128 13.97 1.68 10.58
C LYS A 128 15.07 2.74 10.59
N ALA A 129 15.54 3.19 9.43
CA ALA A 129 16.58 4.22 9.33
C ALA A 129 16.15 5.56 9.94
N LEU A 130 14.85 5.86 9.93
CA LEU A 130 14.26 7.06 10.53
C LEU A 130 13.88 6.87 12.01
N GLY A 131 14.16 5.69 12.60
CA GLY A 131 13.83 5.37 14.00
C GLY A 131 12.39 4.95 14.24
N TYR A 132 11.61 4.69 13.19
CA TYR A 132 10.24 4.19 13.31
C TYR A 132 10.21 2.68 13.55
N LYS A 133 9.11 2.21 14.15
CA LYS A 133 8.89 0.79 14.41
C LYS A 133 8.36 0.07 13.17
N THR A 134 8.82 -1.15 12.97
CA THR A 134 8.31 -2.08 11.96
C THR A 134 8.03 -3.42 12.63
N GLY A 135 7.00 -4.14 12.19
CA GLY A 135 6.70 -5.50 12.63
C GLY A 135 6.09 -6.34 11.52
N GLY A 136 6.11 -7.66 11.67
CA GLY A 136 5.54 -8.54 10.66
C GLY A 136 4.02 -8.51 10.65
N PHE A 137 3.48 -8.67 9.45
CA PHE A 137 2.05 -8.76 9.21
C PHE A 137 1.78 -9.67 8.02
N ASN A 138 0.59 -10.26 8.02
CA ASN A 138 0.03 -10.92 6.85
C ASN A 138 -0.93 -9.95 6.15
N ALA A 139 -0.91 -9.90 4.83
CA ALA A 139 -1.73 -9.03 4.01
C ALA A 139 -2.31 -9.78 2.82
N ARG A 140 -3.63 -9.69 2.64
CA ARG A 140 -4.29 -10.03 1.38
C ARG A 140 -4.51 -8.74 0.60
N LEU A 141 -4.10 -8.69 -0.66
CA LEU A 141 -4.13 -7.47 -1.47
C LEU A 141 -4.87 -7.71 -2.80
N THR A 142 -5.65 -6.71 -3.22
CA THR A 142 -6.17 -6.61 -4.59
C THR A 142 -6.03 -5.17 -5.08
N SER A 143 -5.81 -4.97 -6.37
CA SER A 143 -5.63 -3.65 -6.96
C SER A 143 -6.46 -3.52 -8.23
N GLU A 144 -7.09 -2.37 -8.40
CA GLU A 144 -7.69 -1.91 -9.65
C GLU A 144 -6.84 -0.83 -10.33
N VAL A 145 -5.72 -0.42 -9.71
CA VAL A 145 -4.72 0.43 -10.35
C VAL A 145 -3.98 -0.42 -11.38
N LEU A 146 -4.25 -0.16 -12.66
CA LEU A 146 -3.72 -0.94 -13.77
C LEU A 146 -2.18 -0.89 -13.79
N PRO A 147 -1.48 -2.04 -13.71
CA PRO A 147 -0.03 -2.07 -13.82
C PRO A 147 0.44 -1.49 -15.16
N GLY A 148 1.49 -0.66 -15.15
CA GLY A 148 2.06 -0.07 -16.37
C GLY A 148 1.20 0.99 -17.06
N SER A 149 0.02 1.34 -16.52
CA SER A 149 -0.89 2.35 -17.10
C SER A 149 -0.43 3.80 -16.91
N GLY A 150 0.66 4.02 -16.18
CA GLY A 150 1.05 5.35 -15.74
C GLY A 150 0.22 5.88 -14.56
N LEU A 151 -0.68 5.11 -13.96
CA LEU A 151 -1.53 5.50 -12.81
C LEU A 151 -0.90 5.25 -11.42
N SER A 152 0.41 5.06 -11.37
CA SER A 152 1.18 4.91 -10.11
C SER A 152 0.86 3.67 -9.27
N SER A 153 0.79 2.51 -9.91
CA SER A 153 0.58 1.23 -9.22
C SER A 153 1.66 0.91 -8.17
N SER A 154 2.93 1.29 -8.40
CA SER A 154 4.01 1.11 -7.41
C SER A 154 3.82 2.02 -6.19
N ALA A 155 3.65 3.33 -6.39
CA ALA A 155 3.42 4.28 -5.30
C ALA A 155 2.19 3.91 -4.46
N SER A 156 1.11 3.46 -5.10
CA SER A 156 -0.08 2.94 -4.41
C SER A 156 0.27 1.78 -3.47
N ILE A 157 1.15 0.86 -3.86
CA ILE A 157 1.61 -0.25 -2.99
C ILE A 157 2.53 0.26 -1.87
N GLU A 158 3.45 1.18 -2.16
CA GLU A 158 4.39 1.73 -1.18
C GLU A 158 3.68 2.50 -0.06
N ILE A 159 2.76 3.39 -0.43
CA ILE A 159 1.94 4.15 0.52
C ILE A 159 1.05 3.22 1.34
N LEU A 160 0.51 2.16 0.73
CA LEU A 160 -0.26 1.15 1.43
C LEU A 160 0.58 0.44 2.51
N ILE A 161 1.79 -0.01 2.16
CA ILE A 161 2.71 -0.67 3.11
C ILE A 161 3.14 0.30 4.21
N ALA A 162 3.48 1.55 3.87
CA ALA A 162 3.83 2.57 4.84
C ALA A 162 2.68 2.86 5.80
N SER A 163 1.45 2.95 5.30
CA SER A 163 0.23 3.14 6.10
C SER A 163 0.00 1.98 7.07
N VAL A 164 0.23 0.73 6.62
CA VAL A 164 0.16 -0.45 7.47
C VAL A 164 1.19 -0.39 8.60
N PHE A 165 2.45 -0.05 8.32
CA PHE A 165 3.46 0.08 9.37
C PHE A 165 3.13 1.22 10.35
N ASN A 166 2.63 2.34 9.83
CA ASN A 166 2.25 3.49 10.63
C ASN A 166 1.13 3.12 11.63
N GLU A 167 0.04 2.53 11.13
CA GLU A 167 -1.12 2.19 11.95
C GLU A 167 -0.82 1.07 12.95
N LEU A 168 -0.16 -0.01 12.52
CA LEU A 168 0.03 -1.18 13.38
C LEU A 168 1.12 -1.00 14.43
N PHE A 169 2.13 -0.15 14.17
CA PHE A 169 3.34 -0.11 15.00
C PHE A 169 3.74 1.29 15.46
N ASN A 170 3.13 2.36 14.93
CA ASN A 170 3.52 3.75 15.23
C ASN A 170 2.31 4.64 15.59
N ASP A 171 1.20 4.03 16.01
CA ASP A 171 -0.04 4.70 16.45
C ASP A 171 -0.64 5.66 15.41
N GLY A 172 -0.36 5.45 14.11
CA GLY A 172 -0.86 6.33 13.04
C GLY A 172 -0.25 7.74 13.04
N LYS A 173 0.85 7.98 13.76
CA LYS A 173 1.41 9.32 13.97
C LYS A 173 2.31 9.84 12.86
N ILE A 174 2.74 8.98 11.92
CA ILE A 174 3.62 9.38 10.82
C ILE A 174 2.81 10.16 9.78
N SER A 175 3.30 11.34 9.41
CA SER A 175 2.62 12.21 8.46
C SER A 175 2.58 11.63 7.04
N ALA A 176 1.56 12.01 6.26
CA ALA A 176 1.44 11.62 4.84
C ALA A 176 2.67 12.04 4.02
N MET A 177 3.21 13.23 4.26
CA MET A 177 4.42 13.72 3.60
C MET A 177 5.65 12.84 3.88
N GLU A 178 5.78 12.37 5.13
CA GLU A 178 6.88 11.49 5.50
C GLU A 178 6.72 10.11 4.85
N MET A 179 5.50 9.56 4.82
CA MET A 179 5.20 8.31 4.12
C MET A 179 5.47 8.40 2.62
N ALA A 180 5.16 9.53 1.97
CA ALA A 180 5.49 9.77 0.57
C ALA A 180 7.00 9.74 0.30
N LYS A 181 7.80 10.40 1.15
CA LYS A 181 9.28 10.35 1.05
C LYS A 181 9.84 8.96 1.29
N ILE A 182 9.20 8.19 2.17
CA ILE A 182 9.57 6.79 2.42
C ILE A 182 9.30 5.92 1.19
N GLY A 183 8.14 6.08 0.55
CA GLY A 183 7.81 5.41 -0.71
C GLY A 183 8.81 5.78 -1.81
N GLN A 184 9.03 7.07 -2.06
CA GLN A 184 10.02 7.52 -3.04
C GLN A 184 11.42 6.93 -2.80
N PHE A 185 11.86 6.88 -1.54
CA PHE A 185 13.15 6.26 -1.20
C PHE A 185 13.19 4.77 -1.57
N SER A 186 12.10 4.04 -1.32
CA SER A 186 11.95 2.64 -1.68
C SER A 186 12.02 2.42 -3.20
N GLU A 187 11.25 3.18 -3.98
CA GLU A 187 11.19 3.07 -5.44
C GLU A 187 12.59 3.30 -6.06
N ILE A 188 13.33 4.31 -5.56
CA ILE A 188 14.65 4.66 -6.09
C ILE A 188 15.72 3.65 -5.67
N ASN A 189 15.81 3.34 -4.37
CA ASN A 189 16.98 2.62 -3.82
C ASN A 189 16.82 1.10 -3.80
N TYR A 190 15.57 0.59 -3.82
CA TYR A 190 15.30 -0.84 -3.73
C TYR A 190 14.66 -1.36 -5.02
N PHE A 191 13.59 -0.70 -5.49
CA PHE A 191 12.95 -1.11 -6.74
C PHE A 191 13.82 -0.80 -7.96
N GLY A 192 14.59 0.29 -7.91
CA GLY A 192 15.58 0.67 -8.91
C GLY A 192 15.03 1.57 -10.02
N LYS A 193 13.97 2.33 -9.73
CA LYS A 193 13.33 3.22 -10.70
C LYS A 193 13.40 4.68 -10.21
N PRO A 194 14.10 5.58 -10.92
CA PRO A 194 14.10 7.00 -10.61
C PRO A 194 12.68 7.59 -10.71
N CYS A 195 12.26 8.37 -9.70
CA CYS A 195 10.96 9.04 -9.66
C CYS A 195 11.01 10.33 -8.80
N GLY A 196 10.05 11.23 -9.01
CA GLY A 196 9.80 12.37 -8.13
C GLY A 196 8.87 12.01 -6.97
N LEU A 197 8.28 13.03 -6.33
CA LEU A 197 7.39 12.91 -5.16
C LEU A 197 5.91 13.16 -5.52
N MET A 198 5.59 13.22 -6.82
CA MET A 198 4.23 13.52 -7.28
C MET A 198 3.25 12.36 -7.03
N ASP A 199 3.73 11.14 -7.25
CA ASP A 199 2.97 9.89 -7.15
C ASP A 199 2.71 9.50 -5.68
#